data_AF-A0A2K2VRZ2-F1
#
_entry.id   AF-A0A2K2VRZ2-F1
#
_cell.length_a   1.000
_cell.length_b   1.000
_cell.length_c   1.000
_cell.angle_alpha   90.00
_cell.angle_beta   90.00
_cell.angle_gamma   90.00
#
_symmetry.space_group_name_H-M   'P 1'
#
loop_
_entity.id
_entity.type
_entity.pdbx_description
1 polymer ?
#
loop_
_entity_poly.entity_id
_entity_poly.type
_entity_poly.pdbx_seq_one_letter_code
_entity_poly.pdbx_strand_id
1 'polypeptide(L)' 'MHVAKTIIIKNFPEDLHRKAKAKAALEGITLKALIIKLLETYLKEFRT' A
#
# COMPACT_ATOMS: atom_id res chain seq x y z
N MET A 1 8.83 9.83 17.90
CA MET A 1 8.32 10.73 16.84
C MET A 1 8.21 9.94 15.54
N HIS A 2 7.00 9.65 15.04
CA HIS A 2 6.85 9.06 13.71
C HIS A 2 6.97 10.19 12.68
N VAL A 3 8.12 10.27 12.00
CA VAL A 3 8.35 11.26 10.95
C VAL A 3 7.55 10.81 9.73
N ALA A 4 6.42 11.47 9.46
CA ALA A 4 5.64 11.18 8.26
C ALA A 4 6.41 11.67 7.03
N LYS A 5 6.82 10.73 6.17
CA LYS A 5 7.49 11.04 4.90
C LYS A 5 6.53 10.80 3.75
N THR A 6 6.32 11.81 2.91
CA THR A 6 5.52 11.68 1.69
C THR A 6 6.36 11.03 0.60
N ILE A 7 5.84 9.98 -0.03
CA ILE A 7 6.48 9.28 -1.15
C ILE A 7 5.59 9.48 -2.38
N ILE A 8 6.20 9.94 -3.48
CA ILE A 8 5.54 10.08 -4.77
C ILE A 8 6.10 8.99 -5.68
N ILE A 9 5.26 8.05 -6.07
CA ILE A 9 5.63 6.97 -6.99
C ILE A 9 5.22 7.40 -8.40
N LYS A 10 6.21 7.67 -9.26
CA LYS A 10 5.98 7.99 -10.68
C LYS A 10 5.86 6.70 -11.49
N ASN A 11 5.11 6.74 -12.58
CA ASN A 11 4.89 5.61 -13.51
C ASN A 11 4.31 4.35 -12.84
N PHE A 12 3.39 4.54 -11.91
CA PHE A 12 2.71 3.42 -11.27
C PHE A 12 1.71 2.79 -12.25
N PRO A 13 1.76 1.46 -12.48
CA PRO A 13 0.91 0.81 -13.46
C PRO A 13 -0.58 1.01 -13.12
N GLU A 14 -1.34 1.56 -14.07
CA GLU A 14 -2.74 1.93 -13.87
C GLU A 14 -3.61 0.72 -13.49
N ASP A 15 -3.34 -0.43 -14.10
CA ASP A 15 -4.05 -1.68 -13.82
C ASP A 15 -3.86 -2.13 -12.36
N LEU A 16 -2.64 -1.98 -11.84
CA LEU A 16 -2.30 -2.27 -10.45
C LEU A 16 -2.98 -1.27 -9.51
N HIS A 17 -3.01 0.01 -9.88
CA HIS A 17 -3.69 1.06 -9.13
C HIS A 17 -5.18 0.78 -8.99
N ARG A 18 -5.83 0.42 -10.10
CA ARG A 18 -7.26 0.11 -10.12
C ARG A 18 -7.59 -1.10 -9.25
N LYS A 19 -6.81 -2.18 -9.37
CA LYS A 19 -6.97 -3.39 -8.55
C LYS A 19 -6.75 -3.12 -7.07
N ALA A 20 -5.69 -2.38 -6.72
CA ALA A 20 -5.41 -2.00 -5.33
C ALA A 20 -6.52 -1.12 -4.75
N LYS A 21 -7.03 -0.16 -5.53
CA LYS A 21 -8.15 0.70 -5.11
C LYS A 21 -9.43 -0.10 -4.88
N ALA A 22 -9.75 -1.05 -5.77
CA ALA A 22 -10.89 -1.94 -5.59
C ALA A 22 -10.75 -2.78 -4.31
N LYS A 23 -9.56 -3.35 -4.06
CA LYS A 23 -9.28 -4.11 -2.84
C LYS A 23 -9.40 -3.25 -1.58
N ALA A 24 -8.89 -2.02 -1.61
CA ALA A 24 -9.01 -1.08 -0.50
C ALA A 24 -10.48 -0.75 -0.19
N ALA A 25 -11.30 -0.55 -1.24
CA ALA A 25 -12.73 -0.32 -1.08
C ALA A 25 -13.46 -1.54 -0.47
N LEU A 26 -13.10 -2.76 -0.88
CA LEU A 26 -13.65 -4.00 -0.31
C LEU A 26 -13.29 -4.18 1.16
N GLU A 27 -12.06 -3.81 1.55
CA GLU A 27 -11.62 -3.85 2.96
C GLU A 27 -12.11 -2.65 3.78
N GLY A 28 -12.79 -1.66 3.17
CA GLY A 28 -13.26 -0.46 3.84
C GLY A 28 -12.14 0.48 4.30
N ILE A 29 -10.96 0.39 3.69
CA ILE A 29 -9.76 1.16 4.05
C ILE A 29 -9.31 2.07 2.91
N THR A 30 -8.42 3.02 3.22
CA THR A 30 -7.79 3.84 2.18
C THR A 30 -6.72 3.06 1.42
N LEU A 31 -6.47 3.42 0.17
CA LEU A 31 -5.39 2.82 -0.63
C LEU A 31 -4.02 2.94 0.06
N LYS A 32 -3.76 4.08 0.74
CA LYS A 32 -2.54 4.28 1.53
C LYS A 32 -2.43 3.25 2.66
N ALA A 33 -3.51 3.02 3.41
CA ALA A 33 -3.52 2.03 4.48
C ALA A 33 -3.31 0.61 3.94
N LEU A 34 -3.91 0.28 2.79
CA LEU A 34 -3.69 -1.00 2.12
C LEU A 34 -2.22 -1.21 1.76
N ILE A 35 -1.57 -0.21 1.16
CA ILE A 35 -0.16 -0.27 0.76
C ILE A 35 0.74 -0.47 1.98
N ILE A 36 0.49 0.27 3.07
CA ILE A 36 1.26 0.14 4.32
C ILE A 36 1.12 -1.28 4.88
N LYS A 37 -0.12 -1.78 5.02
CA LYS A 37 -0.40 -3.13 5.51
C LYS A 37 0.30 -4.21 4.68
N LEU A 38 0.24 -4.11 3.35
CA LEU A 38 0.91 -5.05 2.45
C LEU A 38 2.43 -5.01 2.60
N LEU A 39 3.01 -3.81 2.73
CA LEU A 39 4.44 -3.65 2.94
C LEU A 39 4.90 -4.21 4.29
N GLU A 40 4.12 -3.98 5.36
CA GLU A 40 4.39 -4.55 6.68
C GLU A 40 4.36 -6.08 6.66
N THR A 41 3.33 -6.68 6.04
CA THR A 41 3.24 -8.14 5.89
C THR A 41 4.42 -8.69 5.09
N TYR A 42 4.73 -8.09 3.93
CA TYR A 42 5.84 -8.53 3.10
C TYR A 42 7.19 -8.47 3.83
N LEU A 43 7.46 -7.38 4.56
CA LEU A 43 8.69 -7.23 5.34
C LEU A 43 8.76 -8.16 6.54
N LYS A 44 7.61 -8.54 7.12
CA LYS A 44 7.55 -9.54 8.18
C LYS A 44 7.91 -10.93 7.66
N GLU A 45 7.39 -11.31 6.50
CA GLU A 45 7.71 -12.58 5.85
C GLU A 45 9.16 -12.64 5.34
N PHE A 46 9.71 -11.51 4.88
CA PHE A 46 11.10 -11.44 4.39
C PHE A 46 12.16 -11.64 5.49
N ARG A 47 11.81 -11.45 6.77
CA ARG A 47 12.74 -11.58 7.91
C ARG A 47 12.80 -12.98 8.52
N THR A 48 12.14 -13.96 7.92
CA THR A 48 12.13 -15.39 8.30
C THR A 48 12.76 -16.22 7.19
#